data_AF-A0A1V0Q1P4-F1
#
_entry.id   AF-A0A1V0Q1P4-F1
#
_cell.length_a   1.000
_cell.length_b   1.000
_cell.length_c   1.000
_cell.angle_alpha   90.00
_cell.angle_beta   90.00
_cell.angle_gamma   90.00
#
_symmetry.space_group_name_H-M   'P 1'
#
loop_
_entity.id
_entity.type
_entity.pdbx_description
1 polymer ?
#
loop_
_entity_poly.entity_id
_entity_poly.type
_entity_poly.pdbx_seq_one_letter_code
_entity_poly.pdbx_strand_id
1 'polypeptide(L)' 'MAAAATLITVAALRREESRGGHFRRDFPETDPKQALRRQLTLAEARAWPSPCPRSVA' A
#
# COMPACT_ATOMS: atom_id res chain seq x y z
N MET A 1 8.91 15.41 -0.62
CA MET A 1 9.62 14.30 -1.30
C MET A 1 8.61 13.31 -1.88
N ALA A 2 8.54 13.14 -3.21
CA ALA A 2 7.48 12.34 -3.86
C ALA A 2 7.73 10.81 -3.85
N ALA A 3 8.97 10.36 -4.08
CA ALA A 3 9.30 8.93 -4.15
C ALA A 3 8.98 8.16 -2.86
N ALA A 4 9.31 8.75 -1.70
CA ALA A 4 8.99 8.17 -0.40
C ALA A 4 7.48 8.08 -0.17
N ALA A 5 6.73 9.13 -0.53
CA ALA A 5 5.27 9.12 -0.44
C ALA A 5 4.66 8.01 -1.31
N THR A 6 5.14 7.84 -2.56
CA THR A 6 4.68 6.76 -3.44
C THR A 6 4.92 5.37 -2.83
N LEU A 7 6.11 5.12 -2.27
CA LEU A 7 6.42 3.84 -1.62
C LEU A 7 5.50 3.58 -0.43
N ILE A 8 5.27 4.58 0.43
CA ILE A 8 4.40 4.45 1.60
C ILE A 8 2.95 4.17 1.17
N THR A 9 2.41 4.97 0.24
CA THR A 9 1.03 4.82 -0.23
C THR A 9 0.80 3.48 -0.89
N VAL A 10 1.69 3.04 -1.77
CA VAL A 10 1.54 1.74 -2.45
C VAL A 10 1.72 0.58 -1.47
N ALA A 11 2.68 0.65 -0.54
CA ALA A 11 2.84 -0.38 0.49
C ALA A 11 1.60 -0.49 1.39
N ALA A 12 1.00 0.64 1.76
CA ALA A 12 -0.24 0.70 2.53
C ALA A 12 -1.43 0.13 1.74
N LEU A 13 -1.58 0.51 0.46
CA LEU A 13 -2.67 0.04 -0.39
C LEU A 13 -2.59 -1.49 -0.65
N ARG A 14 -1.37 -2.02 -0.84
CA ARG A 14 -1.10 -3.45 -1.05
C ARG A 14 -1.36 -4.34 0.17
N ARG A 15 -1.50 -3.76 1.37
CA ARG A 15 -1.65 -4.49 2.63
C ARG A 15 -3.12 -4.49 3.03
N GLU A 16 -3.72 -5.67 3.05
CA GLU A 16 -5.15 -5.87 3.32
C GLU A 16 -5.34 -6.42 4.74
N GLU A 17 -4.79 -5.72 5.72
CA GLU A 17 -4.94 -6.01 7.16
C GLU A 17 -4.64 -4.74 7.96
N SER A 18 -5.07 -4.73 9.22
CA SER A 18 -4.63 -3.73 10.19
C SER A 18 -3.64 -4.37 11.16
N ARG A 19 -2.45 -3.79 11.30
CA ARG A 19 -1.40 -4.32 12.19
C ARG A 19 -0.47 -3.21 12.67
N GLY A 20 -0.24 -3.14 13.97
CA GLY A 20 0.61 -2.10 14.57
C GLY A 20 0.07 -0.70 14.26
N GLY A 21 0.93 0.20 13.77
CA GLY A 21 0.53 1.57 13.40
C GLY A 21 -0.22 1.71 12.07
N HIS A 22 -0.42 0.62 11.31
CA HIS A 22 -1.17 0.64 10.05
C HIS A 22 -2.60 0.16 10.28
N PHE A 23 -3.57 1.07 10.21
CA PHE A 23 -4.99 0.78 10.36
C PHE A 23 -5.76 1.04 9.06
N ARG A 24 -6.64 0.10 8.70
CA ARG A 24 -7.53 0.12 7.54
C ARG A 24 -8.94 -0.26 7.97
N ARG A 25 -9.91 0.62 7.70
CA ARG A 25 -11.32 0.38 8.06
C ARG A 25 -11.93 -0.79 7.28
N ASP A 26 -11.50 -1.00 6.04
CA ASP A 26 -11.94 -2.08 5.16
C ASP A 26 -11.31 -3.44 5.51
N PHE A 27 -10.19 -3.45 6.25
CA PHE A 27 -9.52 -4.64 6.75
C PHE A 27 -9.11 -4.44 8.23
N PRO A 28 -10.06 -4.44 9.17
CA PRO A 28 -9.80 -4.07 10.57
C PRO A 28 -8.99 -5.11 11.34
N GLU A 29 -9.00 -6.37 10.89
CA GLU A 29 -8.32 -7.47 11.56
C GLU A 29 -6.90 -7.70 11.02
N THR A 30 -6.07 -8.35 11.82
CA THR A 30 -4.76 -8.86 11.38
C THR A 30 -4.92 -10.15 10.57
N ASP A 31 -4.11 -10.32 9.51
CA ASP A 31 -4.06 -11.55 8.71
C ASP A 31 -2.72 -12.29 8.94
N PRO A 32 -2.71 -13.49 9.55
CA PRO A 32 -1.50 -14.28 9.73
C PRO A 32 -0.74 -14.56 8.43
N LYS A 33 -1.42 -14.66 7.29
CA LYS A 33 -0.78 -14.87 5.97
C LYS A 33 0.03 -13.67 5.49
N GLN A 34 -0.15 -12.51 6.10
CA GLN A 34 0.56 -11.26 5.75
C GLN A 34 1.66 -10.90 6.77
N ALA A 35 1.84 -11.71 7.82
CA ALA A 35 2.86 -11.57 8.86
C ALA A 35 4.27 -12.00 8.40
N LEU A 36 4.69 -11.49 7.25
CA LEU A 36 6.02 -11.72 6.68
C LEU A 36 6.66 -10.40 6.24
N ARG A 37 7.99 -10.40 6.18
CA ARG A 37 8.75 -9.25 5.67
C ARG A 37 8.41 -9.03 4.20
N ARG A 38 8.00 -7.81 3.85
CA ARG A 38 7.74 -7.40 2.47
C ARG A 38 8.81 -6.43 1.98
N GLN A 39 9.10 -6.48 0.69
CA GLN A 39 9.94 -5.52 0.00
C GLN A 39 9.13 -4.90 -1.14
N LEU A 40 9.40 -3.63 -1.41
CA LEU A 40 8.81 -2.87 -2.50
C LEU A 40 9.87 -1.93 -3.05
N THR A 41 10.15 -2.04 -4.34
CA THR A 41 11.02 -1.12 -5.08
C THR A 41 10.21 0.06 -5.61
N LEU A 42 10.89 1.17 -5.90
CA LEU A 42 10.24 2.34 -6.50
C LEU A 42 9.67 2.03 -7.89
N ALA A 43 10.30 1.14 -8.65
CA ALA A 43 9.82 0.71 -9.97
C ALA A 43 8.49 -0.04 -9.86
N GLU A 44 8.39 -1.03 -8.96
CA GLU A 44 7.14 -1.75 -8.69
C GLU A 44 6.04 -0.80 -8.19
N ALA A 45 6.40 0.16 -7.34
CA ALA A 45 5.43 1.13 -6.82
C ALA A 45 4.86 2.03 -7.92
N ARG A 46 5.69 2.46 -8.88
CA ARG A 46 5.25 3.25 -10.04
C ARG A 46 4.43 2.45 -11.04
N ALA A 47 4.66 1.14 -11.13
CA ALA A 47 3.88 0.24 -11.97
C ALA A 47 2.55 -0.18 -11.33
N TRP A 48 2.34 0.09 -10.04
CA TRP A 48 1.12 -0.28 -9.34
C TRP A 48 -0.09 0.46 -9.93
N PRO A 49 -1.20 -0.24 -10.24
CA PRO A 49 -2.38 0.41 -10.80
C PRO A 49 -2.98 1.40 -9.79
N SER A 50 -3.19 2.64 -10.23
CA SER A 50 -3.96 3.61 -9.45
C SER A 50 -5.43 3.20 -9.44
N PRO A 51 -6.07 3.07 -8.27
CA PRO A 51 -7.49 2.73 -8.18
C PRO A 51 -8.40 3.90 -8.57
N CYS A 52 -7.88 5.13 -8.58
CA CYS A 52 -8.61 6.30 -9.04
C CYS A 52 -8.38 6.51 -10.55
N PRO A 53 -9.44 6.67 -11.37
CA PRO A 53 -9.28 7.11 -12.75
C PRO A 53 -8.55 8.44 -12.75
N ARG A 54 -7.47 8.57 -13.53
CA ARG A 54 -6.83 9.86 -13.75
C ARG A 54 -7.89 10.79 -14.31
N SER A 55 -8.34 11.78 -13.55
CA SER A 55 -9.18 12.84 -14.09
C SER A 55 -8.40 13.48 -15.23
N VAL A 56 -8.89 13.30 -16.44
CA VAL A 56 -8.39 13.98 -17.63
C VAL A 56 -8.67 15.47 -17.37
N ALA A 57 -7.61 16.25 -17.23
CA ALA A 57 -7.70 17.69 -17.38
C ALA A 57 -7.63 18.02 -18.87
#